data_AF-A0A388NSH1-F1
#
_entry.id   AF-A0A388NSH1-F1
#
_cell.length_a   1.000
_cell.length_b   1.000
_cell.length_c   1.000
_cell.angle_alpha   90.00
_cell.angle_beta   90.00
_cell.angle_gamma   90.00
#
_symmetry.space_group_name_H-M   'P 1'
#
loop_
_entity.id
_entity.type
_entity.pdbx_description
1 polymer ?
#
loop_
_entity_poly.entity_id
_entity_poly.type
_entity_poly.pdbx_seq_one_letter_code
_entity_poly.pdbx_strand_id
1 'polypeptide(L)'
;MPRITIFDRRALWLALALLASINSWHMLVTMADREKYFVDEMWNSNAGLSFVTGLNYSQNYGGQAISGGISTGIVGSLPSGLAWLLGANLFGARLVAGAAVWLLALALGMRFLRGAGFAARTALLLSSALWSVTVMPLLGFPYWHGFLLTLGELAGALWLGWGLVVMPERPARAAFLWGLAVWHCKFIYAPLAAGFIVLNSALVQPDLRSKLRRLLLLASACLLPLAAWALLIFLRFGFAGLSGWVREYSGFILAGRQRLDQPGSFFQLLAARLISPELEWSSLSAGYRFKMLALSLGAVIAAPLAMRTVLSARPHLRSAALYSGVVMAAIVAYSYWYFWLHLTMWTRHFQPALYSGLGLLVFWGIWLYRIRLRPQAGMAQRLQLALILLLALQTVLVWQVPLLEAGTSFARGCTDLASASCARH
;
A
#
# COMPACT_ATOMS: atom_id res chain seq x y z
N MET A 1 26.54 41.17 19.88
CA MET A 1 25.37 40.27 19.85
C MET A 1 25.86 38.83 19.95
N PRO A 2 25.46 38.09 20.99
CA PRO A 2 25.86 36.69 21.11
C PRO A 2 25.21 35.92 19.96
N ARG A 3 26.02 35.19 19.19
CA ARG A 3 25.52 34.19 18.25
C ARG A 3 24.76 33.16 19.07
N ILE A 4 23.44 33.27 19.10
CA ILE A 4 22.57 32.16 19.48
C ILE A 4 23.02 31.02 18.57
N THR A 5 23.73 30.04 19.14
CA THR A 5 24.00 28.77 18.48
C THR A 5 22.65 28.11 18.27
N ILE A 6 22.04 28.45 17.13
CA ILE A 6 20.90 27.76 16.56
C ILE A 6 21.19 26.29 16.75
N PHE A 7 20.30 25.60 17.49
CA PHE A 7 20.30 24.15 17.67
C PHE A 7 21.01 23.46 16.51
N ASP A 8 21.98 22.57 16.81
CA ASP A 8 22.67 21.78 15.80
C ASP A 8 21.65 21.35 14.75
N ARG A 9 21.82 21.78 13.49
CA ARG A 9 20.87 21.51 12.41
C ARG A 9 20.53 20.03 12.35
N ARG A 10 21.45 19.16 12.79
CA ARG A 10 21.27 17.72 12.93
C ARG A 10 20.20 17.35 13.96
N ALA A 11 20.23 17.94 15.14
CA ALA A 11 19.24 17.75 16.19
C ALA A 11 17.86 18.26 15.75
N LEU A 12 17.80 19.40 15.06
CA LEU A 12 16.55 19.93 14.52
C LEU A 12 15.90 18.96 13.51
N TRP A 13 16.67 18.39 12.58
CA TRP A 13 16.12 17.43 11.61
C TRP A 13 15.59 16.16 12.24
N LEU A 14 16.26 15.66 13.28
CA LEU A 14 15.82 14.51 14.04
C LEU A 14 14.52 14.84 14.79
N ALA A 15 14.46 16.01 15.45
CA ALA A 15 13.28 16.47 16.17
C ALA A 15 12.07 16.62 15.25
N LEU A 16 12.25 17.17 14.05
CA LEU A 16 11.17 17.28 13.06
C LEU A 16 10.71 15.92 12.53
N ALA A 17 11.62 14.96 12.34
CA ALA A 17 11.26 13.60 11.94
C ALA A 17 10.48 12.87 13.05
N LEU A 18 10.88 13.08 14.30
CA LEU A 18 10.19 12.57 15.48
C LEU A 18 8.80 13.19 15.61
N LEU A 19 8.67 14.50 15.46
CA LEU A 19 7.38 15.20 15.51
C LEU A 19 6.43 14.70 14.41
N ALA A 20 6.91 14.55 13.18
CA ALA A 20 6.14 13.96 12.09
C ALA A 20 5.66 12.54 12.45
N SER A 21 6.54 11.74 13.05
CA SER A 21 6.20 10.37 13.49
C SER A 21 5.16 10.38 14.61
N ILE A 22 5.31 11.24 15.61
CA ILE A 22 4.36 11.38 16.73
C ILE A 22 2.98 11.80 16.22
N ASN A 23 2.91 12.81 15.35
CA ASN A 23 1.66 13.25 14.74
C ASN A 23 1.00 12.14 13.92
N SER A 24 1.80 11.35 13.20
CA SER A 24 1.30 10.19 12.48
C SER A 24 0.69 9.17 13.46
N TRP A 25 1.42 8.82 14.52
CA TRP A 25 1.01 7.84 15.50
C TRP A 25 -0.22 8.26 16.31
N HIS A 26 -0.37 9.55 16.63
CA HIS A 26 -1.59 10.07 17.23
C HIS A 26 -2.81 9.75 16.36
N MET A 27 -2.73 10.04 15.06
CA MET A 27 -3.79 9.69 14.11
C MET A 27 -4.02 8.19 14.03
N LEU A 28 -2.97 7.37 13.98
CA LEU A 28 -3.11 5.90 13.95
C LEU A 28 -3.82 5.37 15.19
N VAL A 29 -3.47 5.88 16.37
CA VAL A 29 -4.11 5.51 17.62
C VAL A 29 -5.58 5.90 17.61
N THR A 30 -5.90 7.14 17.22
CA THR A 30 -7.28 7.59 17.11
C THR A 30 -8.09 6.73 16.13
N MET A 31 -7.52 6.39 14.97
CA MET A 31 -8.22 5.57 13.97
C MET A 31 -8.34 4.12 14.40
N ALA A 32 -7.30 3.54 15.01
CA ALA A 32 -7.35 2.17 15.54
C ALA A 32 -8.47 2.02 16.58
N ASP A 33 -8.75 3.08 17.32
CA ASP A 33 -9.80 3.12 18.34
C ASP A 33 -11.21 3.30 17.76
N ARG A 34 -11.36 4.23 16.80
CA ARG A 34 -12.66 4.72 16.31
C ARG A 34 -13.21 3.97 15.11
N GLU A 35 -12.34 3.35 14.30
CA GLU A 35 -12.78 2.72 13.06
C GLU A 35 -13.70 1.54 13.35
N LYS A 36 -14.80 1.46 12.62
CA LYS A 36 -15.78 0.38 12.79
C LYS A 36 -15.14 -0.94 12.38
N TYR A 37 -15.41 -1.98 13.16
CA TYR A 37 -15.06 -3.34 12.78
C TYR A 37 -16.06 -3.83 11.72
N PHE A 38 -15.56 -4.55 10.72
CA PHE A 38 -16.39 -5.02 9.61
C PHE A 38 -15.85 -6.33 9.06
N VAL A 39 -16.65 -6.95 8.21
CA VAL A 39 -16.47 -8.36 7.81
C VAL A 39 -15.10 -8.68 7.22
N ASP A 40 -14.51 -7.83 6.37
CA ASP A 40 -13.21 -8.13 5.75
C ASP A 40 -12.08 -8.09 6.80
N GLU A 41 -12.10 -7.12 7.71
CA GLU A 41 -11.14 -7.05 8.82
C GLU A 41 -11.27 -8.26 9.74
N MET A 42 -12.51 -8.70 9.99
CA MET A 42 -12.78 -9.89 10.78
C MET A 42 -12.21 -11.16 10.15
N TRP A 43 -12.53 -11.41 8.88
CA TRP A 43 -12.00 -12.57 8.17
C TRP A 43 -10.47 -12.58 8.12
N ASN A 44 -9.85 -11.41 7.91
CA ASN A 44 -8.40 -11.32 7.84
C ASN A 44 -7.73 -11.48 9.21
N SER A 45 -8.34 -10.97 10.28
CA SER A 45 -7.86 -11.17 11.65
C SER A 45 -7.97 -12.63 12.08
N ASN A 46 -9.10 -13.29 11.78
CA ASN A 46 -9.31 -14.71 12.00
C ASN A 46 -8.30 -15.57 11.23
N ALA A 47 -8.03 -15.23 9.96
CA ALA A 47 -7.07 -15.94 9.14
C ALA A 47 -5.65 -15.80 9.68
N GLY A 48 -5.26 -14.58 10.07
CA GLY A 48 -3.96 -14.31 10.69
C GLY A 48 -3.78 -15.07 12.00
N LEU A 49 -4.77 -15.02 12.90
CA LEU A 49 -4.73 -15.71 14.19
C LEU A 49 -4.72 -17.24 14.02
N SER A 50 -5.58 -17.78 13.16
CA SER A 50 -5.64 -19.22 12.86
C SER A 50 -4.31 -19.74 12.29
N PHE A 51 -3.62 -18.90 11.51
CA PHE A 51 -2.36 -19.27 10.92
C PHE A 51 -1.25 -19.37 11.97
N VAL A 52 -1.15 -18.40 12.88
CA VAL A 52 -0.10 -18.41 13.92
C VAL A 52 -0.37 -19.43 15.03
N THR A 53 -1.63 -19.82 15.25
CA THR A 53 -2.02 -20.81 16.27
C THR A 53 -1.96 -22.25 15.76
N GLY A 54 -2.29 -22.50 14.49
CA GLY A 54 -2.47 -23.88 13.99
C GLY A 54 -1.99 -24.13 12.57
N LEU A 55 -1.29 -23.17 11.95
CA LEU A 55 -0.88 -23.19 10.54
C LEU A 55 -2.08 -23.38 9.59
N ASN A 56 -3.26 -22.90 9.99
CA ASN A 56 -4.46 -22.90 9.15
C ASN A 56 -4.86 -21.48 8.76
N TYR A 57 -5.07 -21.20 7.48
CA TYR A 57 -5.47 -19.88 7.00
C TYR A 57 -6.93 -19.88 6.55
N SER A 58 -7.84 -19.55 7.47
CA SER A 58 -9.29 -19.68 7.27
C SER A 58 -10.06 -18.46 7.77
N GLN A 59 -11.22 -18.19 7.16
CA GLN A 59 -12.11 -17.06 7.54
C GLN A 59 -12.74 -17.28 8.92
N ASN A 60 -12.88 -18.54 9.33
CA ASN A 60 -13.45 -18.96 10.60
C ASN A 60 -12.33 -19.44 11.53
N TYR A 61 -12.23 -18.81 12.70
CA TYR A 61 -11.31 -19.26 13.75
C TYR A 61 -11.68 -20.70 14.18
N GLY A 62 -10.70 -21.60 14.23
CA GLY A 62 -10.92 -23.02 14.53
C GLY A 62 -11.54 -23.84 13.39
N GLY A 63 -11.76 -23.25 12.21
CA GLY A 63 -12.16 -24.01 11.02
C GLY A 63 -11.14 -25.10 10.68
N GLN A 64 -11.60 -26.20 10.08
CA GLN A 64 -10.71 -27.31 9.67
C GLN A 64 -10.26 -27.24 8.19
N ALA A 65 -10.82 -26.30 7.42
CA ALA A 65 -10.46 -26.09 6.04
C ALA A 65 -9.73 -24.75 5.86
N ILE A 66 -8.66 -24.78 5.08
CA ILE A 66 -8.00 -23.59 4.54
C ILE A 66 -8.93 -22.95 3.50
N SER A 67 -9.11 -21.62 3.54
CA SER A 67 -9.97 -20.93 2.59
C SER A 67 -9.16 -20.27 1.49
N GLY A 68 -9.44 -20.66 0.24
CA GLY A 68 -8.88 -20.01 -0.95
C GLY A 68 -9.56 -18.68 -1.28
N GLY A 69 -10.70 -18.37 -0.65
CA GLY A 69 -11.46 -17.14 -0.88
C GLY A 69 -11.00 -15.92 -0.10
N ILE A 70 -9.99 -16.05 0.79
CA ILE A 70 -9.47 -14.91 1.55
C ILE A 70 -8.59 -14.07 0.65
N SER A 71 -9.04 -12.83 0.40
CA SER A 71 -8.38 -11.93 -0.54
C SER A 71 -7.02 -11.40 -0.05
N THR A 72 -6.75 -11.51 1.26
CA THR A 72 -5.50 -11.09 1.91
C THR A 72 -4.65 -12.31 2.26
N GLY A 73 -3.35 -12.25 1.97
CA GLY A 73 -2.41 -13.31 2.30
C GLY A 73 -1.69 -13.12 3.64
N ILE A 74 -0.85 -14.10 4.00
CA ILE A 74 -0.20 -14.22 5.31
C ILE A 74 0.62 -12.98 5.68
N VAL A 75 1.48 -12.48 4.78
CA VAL A 75 2.32 -11.31 5.07
C VAL A 75 1.47 -10.06 5.33
N GLY A 76 0.30 -9.97 4.71
CA GLY A 76 -0.67 -8.90 4.96
C GLY A 76 -1.33 -8.99 6.33
N SER A 77 -1.53 -10.20 6.86
CA SER A 77 -2.32 -10.44 8.08
C SER A 77 -1.54 -10.86 9.32
N LEU A 78 -0.30 -11.32 9.15
CA LEU A 78 0.55 -11.86 10.19
C LEU A 78 0.79 -10.91 11.38
N PRO A 79 1.06 -9.60 11.19
CA PRO A 79 1.26 -8.71 12.34
C PRO A 79 0.05 -8.64 13.28
N SER A 80 -1.16 -8.60 12.72
CA SER A 80 -2.41 -8.62 13.50
C SER A 80 -2.61 -9.97 14.19
N GLY A 81 -2.39 -11.08 13.46
CA GLY A 81 -2.49 -12.43 14.02
C GLY A 81 -1.55 -12.68 15.21
N LEU A 82 -0.30 -12.21 15.12
CA LEU A 82 0.67 -12.28 16.23
C LEU A 82 0.24 -11.44 17.44
N ALA A 83 -0.35 -10.26 17.21
CA ALA A 83 -0.84 -9.44 18.31
C ALA A 83 -1.99 -10.13 19.05
N TRP A 84 -2.94 -10.71 18.32
CA TRP A 84 -4.03 -11.52 18.89
C TRP A 84 -3.51 -12.74 19.66
N LEU A 85 -2.51 -13.45 19.13
CA LEU A 85 -1.87 -14.58 19.82
C LEU A 85 -1.27 -14.16 21.17
N LEU A 86 -0.74 -12.94 21.26
CA LEU A 86 -0.17 -12.37 22.48
C LEU A 86 -1.22 -11.75 23.42
N GLY A 87 -2.52 -11.95 23.16
CA GLY A 87 -3.62 -11.47 23.99
C GLY A 87 -3.98 -10.00 23.79
N ALA A 88 -3.59 -9.38 22.67
CA ALA A 88 -4.06 -8.05 22.33
C ALA A 88 -5.57 -8.04 22.05
N ASN A 89 -6.23 -6.92 22.34
CA ASN A 89 -7.57 -6.62 21.81
C ASN A 89 -7.49 -6.08 20.38
N LEU A 90 -8.64 -5.85 19.75
CA LEU A 90 -8.72 -5.32 18.37
C LEU A 90 -7.91 -4.03 18.19
N PHE A 91 -7.99 -3.11 19.17
CA PHE A 91 -7.19 -1.89 19.19
C PHE A 91 -5.68 -2.19 19.12
N GLY A 92 -5.18 -3.07 20.00
CA GLY A 92 -3.77 -3.47 20.01
C GLY A 92 -3.34 -4.17 18.72
N ALA A 93 -4.18 -5.04 18.16
CA ALA A 93 -3.91 -5.72 16.91
C ALA A 93 -3.78 -4.76 15.72
N ARG A 94 -4.69 -3.77 15.63
CA ARG A 94 -4.62 -2.68 14.64
C ARG A 94 -3.35 -1.85 14.79
N LEU A 95 -2.93 -1.54 16.02
CA LEU A 95 -1.69 -0.79 16.26
C LEU A 95 -0.45 -1.56 15.82
N VAL A 96 -0.38 -2.88 16.08
CA VAL A 96 0.75 -3.71 15.65
C VAL A 96 0.79 -3.84 14.12
N ALA A 97 -0.36 -4.03 13.47
CA ALA A 97 -0.45 -4.00 12.01
C ALA A 97 0.01 -2.65 11.43
N GLY A 98 -0.47 -1.55 12.04
CA GLY A 98 -0.04 -0.18 11.72
C GLY A 98 1.46 0.03 11.86
N ALA A 99 2.04 -0.44 12.97
CA ALA A 99 3.48 -0.35 13.25
C ALA A 99 4.30 -1.04 12.17
N ALA A 100 3.91 -2.26 11.81
CA ALA A 100 4.63 -3.07 10.83
C ALA A 100 4.65 -2.39 9.45
N VAL A 101 3.50 -1.88 8.99
CA VAL A 101 3.37 -1.19 7.71
C VAL A 101 4.12 0.14 7.72
N TRP A 102 4.03 0.90 8.82
CA TRP A 102 4.76 2.15 9.00
C TRP A 102 6.28 1.94 8.94
N LEU A 103 6.81 0.96 9.67
CA LEU A 103 8.24 0.62 9.65
C LEU A 103 8.70 0.18 8.26
N LEU A 104 7.89 -0.63 7.57
CA LEU A 104 8.17 -1.06 6.19
C LEU A 104 8.22 0.14 5.23
N ALA A 105 7.29 1.09 5.36
CA ALA A 105 7.24 2.31 4.56
C ALA A 105 8.42 3.24 4.85
N LEU A 106 8.77 3.45 6.12
CA LEU A 106 9.94 4.23 6.52
C LEU A 106 11.22 3.64 5.98
N ALA A 107 11.41 2.33 6.11
CA ALA A 107 12.61 1.65 5.61
C ALA A 107 12.71 1.74 4.08
N LEU A 108 11.58 1.59 3.37
CA LEU A 108 11.52 1.77 1.91
C LEU A 108 11.89 3.20 1.50
N GLY A 109 11.23 4.19 2.09
CA GLY A 109 11.45 5.61 1.80
C GLY A 109 12.90 6.01 2.09
N MET A 110 13.46 5.57 3.22
CA MET A 110 14.86 5.74 3.57
C MET A 110 15.80 5.15 2.50
N ARG A 111 15.60 3.88 2.11
CA ARG A 111 16.44 3.22 1.11
C ARG A 111 16.36 3.93 -0.24
N PHE A 112 15.16 4.32 -0.66
CA PHE A 112 14.93 5.04 -1.91
C PHE A 112 15.59 6.41 -1.91
N LEU A 113 15.36 7.24 -0.89
CA LEU A 113 15.91 8.59 -0.77
C LEU A 113 17.44 8.56 -0.64
N ARG A 114 18.01 7.60 0.09
CA ARG A 114 19.47 7.41 0.12
C ARG A 114 20.02 7.02 -1.25
N GLY A 115 19.33 6.14 -1.98
CA GLY A 115 19.68 5.83 -3.38
C GLY A 115 19.59 7.05 -4.30
N ALA A 116 18.69 7.98 -4.01
CA ALA A 116 18.60 9.29 -4.64
C ALA A 116 19.61 10.32 -4.08
N GLY A 117 20.61 9.91 -3.30
CA GLY A 117 21.71 10.76 -2.84
C GLY A 117 21.37 11.74 -1.72
N PHE A 118 20.26 11.53 -0.99
CA PHE A 118 19.98 12.29 0.23
C PHE A 118 20.78 11.75 1.41
N ALA A 119 21.24 12.65 2.29
CA ALA A 119 21.87 12.26 3.54
C ALA A 119 20.86 11.50 4.43
N ALA A 120 21.34 10.57 5.25
CA ALA A 120 20.46 9.68 6.05
C ALA A 120 19.42 10.43 6.89
N ARG A 121 19.80 11.54 7.52
CA ARG A 121 18.89 12.36 8.34
C ARG A 121 17.80 13.04 7.52
N THR A 122 18.16 13.59 6.36
CA THR A 122 17.19 14.20 5.44
C THR A 122 16.27 13.13 4.84
N ALA A 123 16.80 11.96 4.51
CA ALA A 123 16.00 10.83 4.07
C ALA A 123 15.00 10.40 5.16
N LEU A 124 15.41 10.37 6.43
CA LEU A 124 14.55 9.96 7.53
C LEU A 124 13.41 10.96 7.73
N LEU A 125 13.74 12.25 7.75
CA LEU A 125 12.74 13.30 7.82
C LEU A 125 11.76 13.23 6.66
N LEU A 126 12.25 13.21 5.41
CA LEU A 126 11.39 13.23 4.23
C LEU A 126 10.50 11.98 4.17
N SER A 127 11.04 10.82 4.57
CA SER A 127 10.26 9.58 4.67
C SER A 127 9.18 9.68 5.75
N SER A 128 9.53 10.22 6.93
CA SER A 128 8.60 10.39 8.06
C SER A 128 7.52 11.42 7.73
N ALA A 129 7.90 12.53 7.11
CA ALA A 129 6.99 13.59 6.73
C ALA A 129 6.09 13.17 5.56
N LEU A 130 6.60 12.41 4.58
CA LEU A 130 5.77 11.83 3.53
C LEU A 130 4.68 10.95 4.14
N TRP A 131 5.05 10.01 5.01
CA TRP A 131 4.09 9.18 5.74
C TRP A 131 3.11 10.03 6.55
N SER A 132 3.61 11.03 7.28
CA SER A 132 2.78 11.92 8.10
C SER A 132 1.73 12.65 7.28
N VAL A 133 2.08 13.11 6.07
CA VAL A 133 1.12 13.72 5.13
C VAL A 133 0.04 12.71 4.70
N THR A 134 0.39 11.44 4.48
CA THR A 134 -0.58 10.44 4.00
C THR A 134 -1.62 10.06 5.04
N VAL A 135 -1.35 10.28 6.33
CA VAL A 135 -2.26 10.01 7.46
C VAL A 135 -2.88 11.28 8.07
N MET A 136 -2.60 12.46 7.51
CA MET A 136 -3.10 13.75 8.02
C MET A 136 -4.60 13.92 7.74
N PRO A 137 -5.44 14.51 8.62
CA PRO A 137 -6.88 14.65 8.37
C PRO A 137 -7.24 15.36 7.04
N LEU A 138 -6.54 16.46 6.71
CA LEU A 138 -6.84 17.26 5.51
C LEU A 138 -6.26 16.67 4.22
N LEU A 139 -5.08 16.04 4.29
CA LEU A 139 -4.34 15.54 3.11
C LEU A 139 -4.39 14.02 2.99
N GLY A 140 -4.92 13.35 4.01
CA GLY A 140 -4.96 11.92 4.14
C GLY A 140 -5.74 11.29 3.01
N PHE A 141 -5.28 10.11 2.61
CA PHE A 141 -5.86 9.45 1.47
C PHE A 141 -7.21 8.81 1.81
N PRO A 142 -8.14 8.74 0.85
CA PRO A 142 -9.39 8.03 1.02
C PRO A 142 -9.16 6.61 1.51
N TYR A 143 -9.77 6.26 2.65
CA TYR A 143 -9.64 4.94 3.26
C TYR A 143 -8.19 4.54 3.57
N TRP A 144 -7.26 5.50 3.74
CA TRP A 144 -5.83 5.21 3.90
C TRP A 144 -5.54 4.32 5.10
N HIS A 145 -6.32 4.40 6.17
CA HIS A 145 -6.17 3.58 7.38
C HIS A 145 -6.47 2.09 7.16
N GLY A 146 -6.84 1.66 5.94
CA GLY A 146 -7.06 0.25 5.60
C GLY A 146 -5.88 -0.69 5.91
N PHE A 147 -4.67 -0.15 6.11
CA PHE A 147 -3.54 -0.94 6.61
C PHE A 147 -3.63 -1.32 8.10
N LEU A 148 -4.35 -0.55 8.93
CA LEU A 148 -4.69 -0.92 10.31
C LEU A 148 -5.65 -2.12 10.30
N LEU A 149 -6.54 -2.15 9.31
CA LEU A 149 -7.61 -3.13 9.13
C LEU A 149 -7.12 -4.43 8.46
N THR A 150 -5.80 -4.60 8.33
CA THR A 150 -5.19 -5.87 7.93
C THR A 150 -5.64 -6.33 6.53
N LEU A 151 -5.90 -5.40 5.60
CA LEU A 151 -6.44 -5.72 4.28
C LEU A 151 -5.35 -6.11 3.25
N GLY A 152 -4.10 -5.71 3.48
CA GLY A 152 -2.95 -6.14 2.66
C GLY A 152 -2.67 -5.30 1.41
N GLU A 153 -3.52 -4.35 1.03
CA GLU A 153 -3.29 -3.47 -0.12
C GLU A 153 -2.02 -2.65 0.10
N LEU A 154 -1.92 -1.86 1.18
CA LEU A 154 -0.76 -0.98 1.36
C LEU A 154 0.53 -1.77 1.57
N ALA A 155 0.46 -2.85 2.37
CA ALA A 155 1.59 -3.75 2.56
C ALA A 155 2.10 -4.32 1.23
N GLY A 156 1.20 -4.78 0.35
CA GLY A 156 1.55 -5.28 -0.98
C GLY A 156 2.19 -4.21 -1.87
N ALA A 157 1.65 -2.98 -1.87
CA ALA A 157 2.25 -1.86 -2.61
C ALA A 157 3.67 -1.52 -2.12
N LEU A 158 3.91 -1.59 -0.80
CA LEU A 158 5.25 -1.37 -0.23
C LEU A 158 6.21 -2.49 -0.64
N TRP A 159 5.77 -3.76 -0.65
CA TRP A 159 6.59 -4.87 -1.14
C TRP A 159 6.90 -4.76 -2.65
N LEU A 160 5.95 -4.30 -3.45
CA LEU A 160 6.20 -3.95 -4.86
C LEU A 160 7.29 -2.87 -4.99
N GLY A 161 7.18 -1.80 -4.20
CA GLY A 161 8.16 -0.72 -4.16
C GLY A 161 9.55 -1.20 -3.72
N TRP A 162 9.62 -2.06 -2.70
CA TRP A 162 10.87 -2.71 -2.29
C TRP A 162 11.51 -3.51 -3.40
N GLY A 163 10.71 -4.29 -4.14
CA GLY A 163 11.22 -5.00 -5.31
C GLY A 163 11.79 -4.06 -6.36
N LEU A 164 11.11 -2.95 -6.68
CA LEU A 164 11.62 -1.95 -7.64
C LEU A 164 12.95 -1.31 -7.19
N VAL A 165 13.11 -1.04 -5.90
CA VAL A 165 14.34 -0.46 -5.33
C VAL A 165 15.51 -1.46 -5.37
N VAL A 166 15.24 -2.75 -5.17
CA VAL A 166 16.27 -3.81 -5.13
C VAL A 166 16.59 -4.37 -6.52
N MET A 167 15.66 -4.26 -7.47
CA MET A 167 15.75 -4.86 -8.81
C MET A 167 17.05 -4.56 -9.57
N PRO A 168 17.62 -3.34 -9.56
CA PRO A 168 18.84 -3.05 -10.31
C PRO A 168 20.04 -3.90 -9.84
N GLU A 169 20.10 -4.22 -8.55
CA GLU A 169 21.21 -4.95 -7.93
C GLU A 169 20.91 -6.46 -7.86
N ARG A 170 19.68 -6.84 -7.55
CA ARG A 170 19.28 -8.23 -7.27
C ARG A 170 17.90 -8.55 -7.88
N PRO A 171 17.82 -8.80 -9.21
CA PRO A 171 16.53 -8.93 -9.90
C PRO A 171 15.72 -10.16 -9.45
N ALA A 172 16.36 -11.30 -9.15
CA ALA A 172 15.66 -12.46 -8.60
C ALA A 172 15.07 -12.17 -7.21
N ARG A 173 15.80 -11.44 -6.36
CA ARG A 173 15.28 -11.00 -5.05
C ARG A 173 14.11 -10.04 -5.21
N ALA A 174 14.17 -9.13 -6.17
CA ALA A 174 13.05 -8.23 -6.48
C ALA A 174 11.80 -9.02 -6.92
N ALA A 175 11.97 -10.01 -7.80
CA ALA A 175 10.87 -10.88 -8.21
C ALA A 175 10.28 -11.68 -7.04
N PHE A 176 11.11 -12.18 -6.11
CA PHE A 176 10.62 -12.79 -4.87
C PHE A 176 9.79 -11.82 -4.01
N LEU A 177 10.22 -10.57 -3.85
CA LEU A 177 9.48 -9.53 -3.12
C LEU A 177 8.15 -9.20 -3.81
N TRP A 178 8.12 -9.17 -5.14
CA TRP A 178 6.87 -9.06 -5.91
C TRP A 178 5.97 -10.27 -5.71
N GLY A 179 6.54 -11.48 -5.63
CA GLY A 179 5.81 -12.68 -5.24
C GLY A 179 5.18 -12.56 -3.84
N LEU A 180 5.88 -12.01 -2.85
CA LEU A 180 5.30 -11.74 -1.53
C LEU A 180 4.13 -10.75 -1.63
N ALA A 181 4.27 -9.67 -2.42
CA ALA A 181 3.19 -8.71 -2.64
C ALA A 181 1.93 -9.36 -3.23
N VAL A 182 2.11 -10.25 -4.23
CA VAL A 182 1.00 -10.90 -4.94
C VAL A 182 0.36 -12.00 -4.12
N TRP A 183 1.16 -12.95 -3.63
CA TRP A 183 0.65 -14.20 -3.06
C TRP A 183 0.41 -14.11 -1.56
N HIS A 184 1.14 -13.23 -0.87
CA HIS A 184 1.09 -13.10 0.59
C HIS A 184 0.59 -11.74 1.08
N CYS A 185 0.27 -10.80 0.17
CA CYS A 185 -0.49 -9.60 0.53
C CYS A 185 -1.82 -9.57 -0.20
N LYS A 186 -1.83 -9.28 -1.51
CA LYS A 186 -3.06 -9.22 -2.32
C LYS A 186 -2.78 -9.57 -3.79
N PHE A 187 -3.60 -10.46 -4.34
CA PHE A 187 -3.49 -10.89 -5.75
C PHE A 187 -3.66 -9.75 -6.76
N ILE A 188 -4.32 -8.65 -6.36
CA ILE A 188 -4.52 -7.48 -7.22
C ILE A 188 -3.21 -6.95 -7.81
N TYR A 189 -2.07 -7.18 -7.17
CA TYR A 189 -0.75 -6.75 -7.62
C TYR A 189 -0.11 -7.64 -8.71
N ALA A 190 -0.74 -8.75 -9.09
CA ALA A 190 -0.22 -9.68 -10.10
C ALA A 190 0.10 -9.02 -11.45
N PRO A 191 -0.76 -8.13 -12.01
CA PRO A 191 -0.48 -7.46 -13.28
C PRO A 191 0.79 -6.59 -13.24
N LEU A 192 1.02 -5.88 -12.13
CA LEU A 192 2.22 -5.06 -11.94
C LEU A 192 3.48 -5.93 -11.87
N ALA A 193 3.46 -6.99 -11.04
CA ALA A 193 4.57 -7.92 -10.91
C ALA A 193 4.91 -8.59 -12.25
N ALA A 194 3.89 -9.06 -12.98
CA ALA A 194 4.06 -9.66 -14.31
C ALA A 194 4.66 -8.67 -15.31
N GLY A 195 4.14 -7.44 -15.36
CA GLY A 195 4.67 -6.38 -16.22
C GLY A 195 6.13 -6.06 -15.92
N PHE A 196 6.52 -5.98 -14.65
CA PHE A 196 7.92 -5.75 -14.25
C PHE A 196 8.85 -6.90 -14.64
N ILE A 197 8.39 -8.15 -14.47
CA ILE A 197 9.15 -9.36 -14.85
C ILE A 197 9.37 -9.41 -16.36
N VAL A 198 8.30 -9.21 -17.14
CA VAL A 198 8.36 -9.21 -18.62
C VAL A 198 9.27 -8.09 -19.09
N LEU A 199 9.09 -6.88 -18.56
CA LEU A 199 9.91 -5.72 -18.94
C LEU A 199 11.39 -5.93 -18.59
N ASN A 200 11.70 -6.44 -17.39
CA ASN A 200 13.08 -6.72 -17.01
C ASN A 200 13.74 -7.76 -17.90
N SER A 201 12.99 -8.80 -18.28
CA SER A 201 13.47 -9.86 -19.15
C SER A 201 13.72 -9.34 -20.57
N ALA A 202 12.80 -8.52 -21.09
CA ALA A 202 12.87 -7.98 -22.44
C ALA A 202 13.95 -6.90 -22.63
N LEU A 203 14.15 -6.02 -21.64
CA LEU A 203 15.05 -4.86 -21.77
C LEU A 203 16.53 -5.19 -21.55
N VAL A 204 16.85 -6.19 -20.73
CA VAL A 204 18.23 -6.43 -20.30
C VAL A 204 18.98 -7.40 -21.21
N GLN A 205 18.26 -8.28 -21.91
CA GLN A 205 18.86 -9.36 -22.68
C GLN A 205 18.78 -9.10 -24.19
N PRO A 206 19.84 -9.37 -24.97
CA PRO A 206 19.87 -9.07 -26.40
C PRO A 206 19.07 -10.08 -27.23
N ASP A 207 19.21 -11.37 -26.96
CA ASP A 207 18.63 -12.47 -27.75
C ASP A 207 17.44 -13.14 -27.06
N LEU A 208 16.61 -13.86 -27.84
CA LEU A 208 15.40 -14.52 -27.36
C LEU A 208 15.68 -15.59 -26.30
N ARG A 209 16.74 -16.38 -26.45
CA ARG A 209 17.07 -17.47 -25.51
C ARG A 209 17.42 -16.90 -24.13
N SER A 210 18.22 -15.84 -24.09
CA SER A 210 18.57 -15.13 -22.86
C SER A 210 17.36 -14.45 -22.23
N LYS A 211 16.45 -13.87 -23.03
CA LYS A 211 15.16 -13.32 -22.56
C LYS A 211 14.31 -14.39 -21.88
N LEU A 212 14.15 -15.57 -22.51
CA LEU A 212 13.38 -16.68 -21.96
C LEU A 212 14.01 -17.25 -20.69
N ARG A 213 15.34 -17.42 -20.65
CA ARG A 213 16.05 -17.87 -19.44
C ARG A 213 15.87 -16.91 -18.27
N ARG A 214 15.93 -15.60 -18.54
CA ARG A 214 15.71 -14.57 -17.52
C ARG A 214 14.27 -14.52 -17.08
N LEU A 215 13.32 -14.62 -18.01
CA LEU A 215 11.90 -14.70 -17.70
C LEU A 215 11.61 -15.88 -16.78
N LEU A 216 12.14 -17.07 -17.10
CA LEU A 216 12.00 -18.26 -16.27
C LEU A 216 12.57 -18.01 -14.87
N LEU A 217 13.81 -17.50 -14.76
CA LEU A 217 14.42 -17.20 -13.47
C LEU A 217 13.56 -16.26 -12.60
N LEU A 218 13.08 -15.16 -13.18
CA LEU A 218 12.28 -14.17 -12.46
C LEU A 218 10.88 -14.68 -12.13
N ALA A 219 10.24 -15.40 -13.06
CA ALA A 219 8.95 -16.04 -12.82
C ALA A 219 9.06 -17.08 -11.71
N SER A 220 10.07 -17.95 -11.73
CA SER A 220 10.33 -18.93 -10.67
C SER A 220 10.56 -18.26 -9.31
N ALA A 221 11.35 -17.17 -9.27
CA ALA A 221 11.55 -16.43 -8.03
C ALA A 221 10.26 -15.78 -7.50
N CYS A 222 9.40 -15.26 -8.39
CA CYS A 222 8.09 -14.70 -8.04
C CYS A 222 7.08 -15.76 -7.59
N LEU A 223 7.16 -16.98 -8.13
CA LEU A 223 6.31 -18.11 -7.75
C LEU A 223 6.80 -18.83 -6.49
N LEU A 224 8.04 -18.62 -6.05
CA LEU A 224 8.59 -19.29 -4.88
C LEU A 224 7.75 -19.07 -3.60
N PRO A 225 7.26 -17.85 -3.26
CA PRO A 225 6.37 -17.67 -2.13
C PRO A 225 5.05 -18.46 -2.23
N LEU A 226 4.51 -18.60 -3.45
CA LEU A 226 3.32 -19.41 -3.71
C LEU A 226 3.62 -20.90 -3.54
N ALA A 227 4.75 -21.37 -4.06
CA ALA A 227 5.18 -22.76 -3.94
C ALA A 227 5.43 -23.15 -2.48
N ALA A 228 6.06 -22.28 -1.69
CA ALA A 228 6.24 -22.48 -0.25
C ALA A 228 4.90 -22.59 0.48
N TRP A 229 3.92 -21.78 0.06
CA TRP A 229 2.57 -21.84 0.61
C TRP A 229 1.85 -23.14 0.25
N ALA A 230 1.84 -23.52 -1.02
CA ALA A 230 1.27 -24.77 -1.49
C ALA A 230 1.91 -25.99 -0.81
N LEU A 231 3.23 -25.97 -0.60
CA LEU A 231 3.93 -27.01 0.13
C LEU A 231 3.47 -27.10 1.59
N LEU A 232 3.32 -25.97 2.28
CA LEU A 232 2.80 -25.96 3.65
C LEU A 232 1.40 -26.58 3.72
N ILE A 233 0.52 -26.20 2.78
CA ILE A 233 -0.84 -26.76 2.71
C ILE A 233 -0.78 -28.27 2.49
N PHE A 234 0.05 -28.72 1.55
CA PHE A 234 0.21 -30.14 1.26
C PHE A 234 0.72 -30.92 2.48
N LEU A 235 1.75 -30.41 3.16
CA LEU A 235 2.30 -31.05 4.35
C LEU A 235 1.29 -31.11 5.50
N ARG A 236 0.40 -30.11 5.62
CA ARG A 236 -0.55 -30.02 6.73
C ARG A 236 -1.88 -30.72 6.47
N PHE A 237 -2.40 -30.63 5.25
CA PHE A 237 -3.76 -31.04 4.86
C PHE A 237 -3.78 -32.07 3.72
N GLY A 238 -2.61 -32.52 3.26
CA GLY A 238 -2.48 -33.48 2.17
C GLY A 238 -2.92 -32.92 0.81
N PHE A 239 -3.02 -33.83 -0.17
CA PHE A 239 -3.46 -33.51 -1.52
C PHE A 239 -4.90 -32.98 -1.57
N ALA A 240 -5.79 -33.49 -0.71
CA ALA A 240 -7.17 -33.05 -0.65
C ALA A 240 -7.27 -31.57 -0.22
N GLY A 241 -6.52 -31.16 0.81
CA GLY A 241 -6.48 -29.76 1.23
C GLY A 241 -5.88 -28.84 0.16
N LEU A 242 -4.78 -29.25 -0.47
CA LEU A 242 -4.15 -28.47 -1.54
C LEU A 242 -5.09 -28.30 -2.75
N SER A 243 -5.70 -29.37 -3.23
CA SER A 243 -6.63 -29.32 -4.38
C SER A 243 -7.89 -28.52 -4.07
N GLY A 244 -8.43 -28.65 -2.85
CA GLY A 244 -9.54 -27.83 -2.36
C GLY A 244 -9.19 -26.34 -2.37
N TRP A 245 -8.04 -25.99 -1.80
CA TRP A 245 -7.54 -24.61 -1.79
C TRP A 245 -7.32 -24.05 -3.21
N VAL A 246 -6.67 -24.82 -4.10
CA VAL A 246 -6.44 -24.39 -5.51
C VAL A 246 -7.76 -24.13 -6.21
N ARG A 247 -8.76 -24.99 -6.02
CA ARG A 247 -10.09 -24.83 -6.61
C ARG A 247 -10.79 -23.58 -6.09
N GLU A 248 -10.79 -23.35 -4.77
CA GLU A 248 -11.39 -22.15 -4.18
C GLU A 248 -10.68 -20.87 -4.62
N TYR A 249 -9.35 -20.85 -4.57
CA TYR A 249 -8.55 -19.69 -4.96
C TYR A 249 -8.73 -19.35 -6.44
N SER A 250 -8.72 -20.36 -7.32
CA SER A 250 -9.00 -20.18 -8.75
C SER A 250 -10.44 -19.70 -8.97
N GLY A 251 -11.39 -20.27 -8.23
CA GLY A 251 -12.79 -19.84 -8.23
C GLY A 251 -12.93 -18.37 -7.84
N PHE A 252 -12.24 -17.93 -6.79
CA PHE A 252 -12.22 -16.53 -6.35
C PHE A 252 -11.67 -15.58 -7.43
N ILE A 253 -10.55 -15.93 -8.05
CA ILE A 253 -9.97 -15.12 -9.16
C ILE A 253 -10.95 -15.02 -10.33
N LEU A 254 -11.60 -16.13 -10.70
CA LEU A 254 -12.55 -16.18 -11.82
C LEU A 254 -13.90 -15.50 -11.49
N ALA A 255 -14.36 -15.59 -10.24
CA ALA A 255 -15.57 -14.93 -9.75
C ALA A 255 -15.45 -13.40 -9.69
N GLY A 256 -14.22 -12.87 -9.70
CA GLY A 256 -13.95 -11.43 -9.86
C GLY A 256 -14.43 -10.81 -11.18
N ARG A 257 -14.99 -11.62 -12.10
CA ARG A 257 -15.68 -11.15 -13.31
C ARG A 257 -17.04 -10.54 -12.95
N GLN A 258 -17.01 -9.33 -12.43
CA GLN A 258 -18.21 -8.50 -12.32
C GLN A 258 -18.48 -7.86 -13.68
N ARG A 259 -19.57 -8.28 -14.35
CA ARG A 259 -20.00 -7.69 -15.62
C ARG A 259 -21.31 -6.95 -15.38
N LEU A 260 -21.32 -5.67 -15.77
CA LEU A 260 -22.54 -4.89 -15.85
C LEU A 260 -23.10 -5.07 -17.26
N ASP A 261 -24.16 -5.86 -17.39
CA ASP A 261 -24.91 -5.99 -18.64
C ASP A 261 -25.94 -4.86 -18.71
N GLN A 262 -25.47 -3.63 -18.89
CA GLN A 262 -26.32 -2.47 -19.12
C GLN A 262 -26.13 -1.90 -20.54
N PRO A 263 -27.21 -1.67 -21.29
CA PRO A 263 -27.13 -1.06 -22.61
C PRO A 263 -26.83 0.45 -22.51
N GLY A 264 -25.91 0.96 -23.33
CA GLY A 264 -25.58 2.38 -23.40
C GLY A 264 -24.18 2.65 -23.93
N SER A 265 -23.89 3.91 -24.28
CA SER A 265 -22.52 4.31 -24.62
C SER A 265 -21.63 4.43 -23.37
N PHE A 266 -20.31 4.39 -23.56
CA PHE A 266 -19.33 4.50 -22.48
C PHE A 266 -19.57 5.73 -21.59
N PHE A 267 -19.72 6.91 -22.19
CA PHE A 267 -19.87 8.16 -21.42
C PHE A 267 -21.21 8.25 -20.69
N GLN A 268 -22.29 7.73 -21.28
CA GLN A 268 -23.62 7.74 -20.65
C GLN A 268 -23.64 6.88 -19.40
N LEU A 269 -23.14 5.65 -19.49
CA LEU A 269 -23.08 4.72 -18.37
C LEU A 269 -22.10 5.21 -17.29
N LEU A 270 -20.96 5.80 -17.67
CA LEU A 270 -20.04 6.39 -16.70
C LEU A 270 -20.70 7.55 -15.96
N ALA A 271 -21.37 8.46 -16.67
CA ALA A 271 -22.09 9.57 -16.06
C ALA A 271 -23.18 9.08 -15.10
N ALA A 272 -23.98 8.09 -15.51
CA ALA A 272 -25.01 7.47 -14.68
C ALA A 272 -24.42 6.86 -13.40
N ARG A 273 -23.29 6.15 -13.50
CA ARG A 273 -22.61 5.55 -12.35
C ARG A 273 -22.03 6.61 -11.41
N LEU A 274 -21.46 7.69 -11.93
CA LEU A 274 -20.86 8.73 -11.09
C LEU A 274 -21.88 9.49 -10.23
N ILE A 275 -23.17 9.47 -10.59
CA ILE A 275 -24.26 10.12 -9.86
C ILE A 275 -25.17 9.14 -9.10
N SER A 276 -24.93 7.83 -9.25
CA SER A 276 -25.81 6.79 -8.74
C SER A 276 -25.71 6.67 -7.20
N PRO A 277 -26.81 6.86 -6.45
CA PRO A 277 -26.80 6.93 -4.99
C PRO A 277 -26.47 5.60 -4.31
N GLU A 278 -26.69 4.47 -4.99
CA GLU A 278 -26.40 3.13 -4.47
C GLU A 278 -24.90 2.77 -4.47
N LEU A 279 -24.06 3.53 -5.19
CA LEU A 279 -22.63 3.29 -5.26
C LEU A 279 -21.88 4.06 -4.18
N GLU A 280 -20.89 3.45 -3.53
CA GLU A 280 -20.12 4.09 -2.44
C GLU A 280 -19.51 5.42 -2.90
N TRP A 281 -19.12 5.51 -4.17
CA TRP A 281 -18.59 6.72 -4.81
C TRP A 281 -19.45 7.98 -4.59
N SER A 282 -20.78 7.87 -4.71
CA SER A 282 -21.67 9.03 -4.60
C SER A 282 -21.75 9.57 -3.17
N SER A 283 -21.55 8.71 -2.18
CA SER A 283 -21.51 9.06 -0.75
C SER A 283 -20.21 9.78 -0.34
N LEU A 284 -19.17 9.73 -1.19
CA LEU A 284 -17.88 10.37 -0.89
C LEU A 284 -17.95 11.90 -1.02
N SER A 285 -17.31 12.59 -0.07
CA SER A 285 -17.11 14.04 -0.17
C SER A 285 -16.37 14.43 -1.46
N ALA A 286 -16.63 15.64 -1.97
CA ALA A 286 -15.96 16.14 -3.17
C ALA A 286 -14.42 16.14 -3.03
N GLY A 287 -13.90 16.48 -1.84
CA GLY A 287 -12.47 16.43 -1.55
C GLY A 287 -11.89 15.02 -1.64
N TYR A 288 -12.62 13.99 -1.20
CA TYR A 288 -12.19 12.59 -1.32
C TYR A 288 -12.14 12.16 -2.79
N ARG A 289 -13.20 12.44 -3.55
CA ARG A 289 -13.26 12.14 -4.99
C ARG A 289 -12.11 12.82 -5.74
N PHE A 290 -11.84 14.10 -5.46
CA PHE A 290 -10.72 14.83 -6.05
C PHE A 290 -9.37 14.16 -5.73
N LYS A 291 -9.11 13.79 -4.46
CA LYS A 291 -7.88 13.09 -4.09
C LYS A 291 -7.75 11.75 -4.82
N MET A 292 -8.83 10.97 -4.90
CA MET A 292 -8.81 9.69 -5.63
C MET A 292 -8.39 9.90 -7.09
N LEU A 293 -8.99 10.87 -7.76
CA LEU A 293 -8.68 11.18 -9.16
C LEU A 293 -7.27 11.74 -9.33
N ALA A 294 -6.84 12.67 -8.46
CA ALA A 294 -5.52 13.30 -8.51
C ALA A 294 -4.39 12.27 -8.34
N LEU A 295 -4.55 11.32 -7.42
CA LEU A 295 -3.54 10.29 -7.14
C LEU A 295 -3.59 9.10 -8.08
N SER A 296 -4.64 8.95 -8.88
CA SER A 296 -4.74 7.91 -9.90
C SER A 296 -4.50 8.50 -11.28
N LEU A 297 -5.58 8.94 -11.95
CA LEU A 297 -5.53 9.50 -13.31
C LEU A 297 -4.68 10.78 -13.38
N GLY A 298 -4.71 11.62 -12.35
CA GLY A 298 -3.85 12.80 -12.26
C GLY A 298 -2.37 12.44 -12.24
N ALA A 299 -1.99 11.34 -11.57
CA ALA A 299 -0.62 10.84 -11.58
C ALA A 299 -0.19 10.33 -12.97
N VAL A 300 -1.11 9.70 -13.72
CA VAL A 300 -0.88 9.25 -15.11
C VAL A 300 -0.63 10.42 -16.05
N ILE A 301 -1.14 11.63 -15.75
CA ILE A 301 -0.89 12.85 -16.52
C ILE A 301 0.39 13.55 -16.04
N ALA A 302 0.54 13.72 -14.73
CA ALA A 302 1.64 14.47 -14.14
C ALA A 302 2.99 13.77 -14.31
N ALA A 303 3.03 12.43 -14.21
CA ALA A 303 4.27 11.68 -14.28
C ALA A 303 4.95 11.79 -15.67
N PRO A 304 4.26 11.63 -16.82
CA PRO A 304 4.85 11.88 -18.14
C PRO A 304 5.41 13.30 -18.33
N LEU A 305 4.73 14.32 -17.80
CA LEU A 305 5.22 15.71 -17.86
C LEU A 305 6.53 15.87 -17.10
N ALA A 306 6.62 15.28 -15.91
CA ALA A 306 7.86 15.23 -15.14
C ALA A 306 8.94 14.41 -15.86
N MET A 307 8.59 13.23 -16.40
CA MET A 307 9.50 12.37 -17.17
C MET A 307 10.13 13.11 -18.34
N ARG A 308 9.35 13.84 -19.15
CA ARG A 308 9.88 14.61 -20.29
C ARG A 308 11.00 15.55 -19.87
N THR A 309 10.81 16.22 -18.74
CA THR A 309 11.79 17.16 -18.18
C THR A 309 12.99 16.45 -17.57
N VAL A 310 12.76 15.33 -16.88
CA VAL A 310 13.81 14.58 -16.18
C VAL A 310 14.68 13.80 -17.16
N LEU A 311 14.08 13.15 -18.16
CA LEU A 311 14.78 12.27 -19.11
C LEU A 311 15.67 13.05 -20.09
N SER A 312 15.35 14.31 -20.39
CA SER A 312 16.25 15.17 -21.16
C SER A 312 17.54 15.49 -20.40
N ALA A 313 17.44 15.69 -19.08
CA ALA A 313 18.59 15.95 -18.22
C ALA A 313 19.29 14.67 -17.73
N ARG A 314 18.57 13.54 -17.64
CA ARG A 314 19.07 12.25 -17.10
C ARG A 314 18.61 11.07 -17.96
N PRO A 315 19.23 10.85 -19.13
CA PRO A 315 18.83 9.78 -20.05
C PRO A 315 18.92 8.36 -19.47
N HIS A 316 19.79 8.14 -18.48
CA HIS A 316 19.91 6.82 -17.82
C HIS A 316 18.64 6.40 -17.05
N LEU A 317 17.71 7.32 -16.78
CA LEU A 317 16.41 7.01 -16.14
C LEU A 317 15.36 6.48 -17.13
N ARG A 318 15.71 6.27 -18.41
CA ARG A 318 14.80 5.70 -19.42
C ARG A 318 14.19 4.36 -19.00
N SER A 319 14.98 3.48 -18.38
CA SER A 319 14.43 2.21 -17.87
C SER A 319 13.36 2.46 -16.81
N ALA A 320 13.56 3.39 -15.87
CA ALA A 320 12.57 3.74 -14.86
C ALA A 320 11.28 4.33 -15.46
N ALA A 321 11.37 5.05 -16.58
CA ALA A 321 10.21 5.51 -17.33
C ALA A 321 9.39 4.36 -17.93
N LEU A 322 10.04 3.29 -18.39
CA LEU A 322 9.34 2.10 -18.88
C LEU A 322 8.62 1.34 -17.75
N TYR A 323 9.25 1.18 -16.58
CA TYR A 323 8.57 0.63 -15.39
C TYR A 323 7.39 1.51 -14.96
N SER A 324 7.55 2.83 -15.05
CA SER A 324 6.45 3.76 -14.79
C SER A 324 5.32 3.61 -15.80
N GLY A 325 5.62 3.26 -17.06
CA GLY A 325 4.64 2.89 -18.08
C GLY A 325 3.76 1.72 -17.66
N VAL A 326 4.37 0.65 -17.11
CA VAL A 326 3.63 -0.50 -16.54
C VAL A 326 2.71 -0.06 -15.40
N VAL A 327 3.22 0.81 -14.51
CA VAL A 327 2.43 1.34 -13.39
C VAL A 327 1.25 2.19 -13.88
N MET A 328 1.47 3.07 -14.86
CA MET A 328 0.42 3.90 -15.45
C MET A 328 -0.64 3.05 -16.15
N ALA A 329 -0.23 2.02 -16.90
CA ALA A 329 -1.16 1.09 -17.54
C ALA A 329 -2.03 0.36 -16.51
N ALA A 330 -1.43 -0.09 -15.39
CA ALA A 330 -2.18 -0.71 -14.30
C ALA A 330 -3.16 0.27 -13.63
N ILE A 331 -2.76 1.53 -13.39
CA ILE A 331 -3.66 2.56 -12.86
C ILE A 331 -4.87 2.76 -13.78
N VAL A 332 -4.64 2.87 -15.09
CA VAL A 332 -5.73 3.00 -16.08
C VAL A 332 -6.62 1.78 -16.07
N ALA A 333 -6.06 0.57 -16.02
CA ALA A 333 -6.83 -0.67 -15.96
C ALA A 333 -7.67 -0.79 -14.68
N TYR A 334 -7.12 -0.45 -13.51
CA TYR A 334 -7.88 -0.43 -12.26
C TYR A 334 -8.95 0.66 -12.25
N SER A 335 -8.67 1.82 -12.86
CA SER A 335 -9.65 2.91 -13.01
C SER A 335 -10.79 2.49 -13.90
N TYR A 336 -10.48 1.87 -15.03
CA TYR A 336 -11.49 1.27 -15.88
C TYR A 336 -12.32 0.23 -15.12
N TRP A 337 -11.68 -0.76 -14.49
CA TRP A 337 -12.39 -1.78 -13.71
C TRP A 337 -13.27 -1.17 -12.60
N TYR A 338 -12.76 -0.21 -11.84
CA TYR A 338 -13.47 0.42 -10.74
C TYR A 338 -14.68 1.24 -11.21
N PHE A 339 -14.47 2.16 -12.14
CA PHE A 339 -15.54 3.06 -12.59
C PHE A 339 -16.56 2.34 -13.49
N TRP A 340 -16.14 1.30 -14.20
CA TRP A 340 -16.95 0.68 -15.24
C TRP A 340 -17.52 -0.69 -14.89
N LEU A 341 -16.75 -1.55 -14.23
CA LEU A 341 -17.09 -2.96 -14.03
C LEU A 341 -17.49 -3.27 -12.59
N HIS A 342 -16.99 -2.50 -11.62
CA HIS A 342 -17.13 -2.81 -10.21
C HIS A 342 -18.54 -2.50 -9.68
N LEU A 343 -19.29 -3.51 -9.25
CA LEU A 343 -20.73 -3.37 -8.95
C LEU A 343 -21.06 -2.29 -7.92
N THR A 344 -20.22 -2.14 -6.88
CA THR A 344 -20.50 -1.27 -5.73
C THR A 344 -19.57 -0.06 -5.63
N MET A 345 -18.56 0.03 -6.50
CA MET A 345 -17.46 0.99 -6.43
C MET A 345 -16.86 1.16 -5.02
N TRP A 346 -16.44 0.06 -4.37
CA TRP A 346 -15.91 0.14 -3.02
C TRP A 346 -14.57 0.85 -2.95
N THR A 347 -14.43 1.93 -2.16
CA THR A 347 -13.21 2.77 -2.15
C THR A 347 -11.95 1.96 -1.90
N ARG A 348 -12.02 0.93 -1.04
CA ARG A 348 -10.91 0.03 -0.73
C ARG A 348 -10.37 -0.74 -1.94
N HIS A 349 -11.22 -1.05 -2.91
CA HIS A 349 -10.82 -1.73 -4.14
C HIS A 349 -10.09 -0.80 -5.12
N PHE A 350 -10.19 0.52 -4.96
CA PHE A 350 -9.45 1.48 -5.77
C PHE A 350 -8.06 1.81 -5.21
N GLN A 351 -7.76 1.40 -3.97
CA GLN A 351 -6.50 1.71 -3.29
C GLN A 351 -5.22 1.34 -4.07
N PRO A 352 -5.14 0.19 -4.77
CA PRO A 352 -3.94 -0.14 -5.54
C PRO A 352 -3.58 0.92 -6.59
N ALA A 353 -4.58 1.56 -7.21
CA ALA A 353 -4.38 2.65 -8.16
C ALA A 353 -3.83 3.90 -7.44
N LEU A 354 -4.39 4.23 -6.28
CA LEU A 354 -3.97 5.38 -5.46
C LEU A 354 -2.51 5.21 -4.99
N TYR A 355 -2.14 4.03 -4.50
CA TYR A 355 -0.81 3.74 -3.99
C TYR A 355 0.23 3.76 -5.11
N SER A 356 -0.13 3.19 -6.25
CA SER A 356 0.69 3.19 -7.46
C SER A 356 0.96 4.61 -7.95
N GLY A 357 -0.07 5.46 -8.02
CA GLY A 357 0.10 6.83 -8.49
C GLY A 357 0.78 7.74 -7.47
N LEU A 358 0.58 7.55 -6.16
CA LEU A 358 1.43 8.17 -5.14
C LEU A 358 2.91 7.82 -5.36
N GLY A 359 3.22 6.54 -5.59
CA GLY A 359 4.57 6.07 -5.89
C GLY A 359 5.18 6.77 -7.11
N LEU A 360 4.40 6.92 -8.18
CA LEU A 360 4.81 7.67 -9.39
C LEU A 360 5.11 9.14 -9.08
N LEU A 361 4.19 9.82 -8.39
CA LEU A 361 4.33 11.24 -8.05
C LEU A 361 5.54 11.49 -7.16
N VAL A 362 5.76 10.64 -6.15
CA VAL A 362 6.92 10.72 -5.26
C VAL A 362 8.22 10.48 -6.04
N PHE A 363 8.28 9.41 -6.84
CA PHE A 363 9.48 9.05 -7.60
C PHE A 363 9.90 10.17 -8.55
N TRP A 364 8.98 10.62 -9.42
CA TRP A 364 9.28 11.64 -10.43
C TRP A 364 9.39 13.04 -9.81
N GLY A 365 8.61 13.33 -8.77
CA GLY A 365 8.69 14.58 -8.01
C GLY A 365 10.06 14.79 -7.36
N ILE A 366 10.66 13.73 -6.79
CA ILE A 366 12.01 13.80 -6.22
C ILE A 366 13.06 14.09 -7.29
N TRP A 367 12.97 13.46 -8.46
CA TRP A 367 13.91 13.73 -9.56
C TRP A 367 13.74 15.13 -10.13
N LEU A 368 12.50 15.57 -10.31
CA LEU A 368 12.18 16.93 -10.74
C LEU A 368 12.71 17.96 -9.73
N TYR A 369 12.53 17.71 -8.44
CA TYR A 369 13.11 18.54 -7.39
C TYR A 369 14.62 18.62 -7.52
N ARG A 370 15.32 17.49 -7.69
CA ARG A 370 16.79 17.49 -7.78
C ARG A 370 17.33 18.23 -9.00
N ILE A 371 16.66 18.10 -10.14
CA ILE A 371 17.16 18.60 -11.43
C ILE A 371 16.75 20.05 -11.67
N ARG A 372 15.51 20.41 -11.37
CA ARG A 372 14.93 21.72 -11.71
C ARG A 372 14.84 22.65 -10.52
N LEU A 373 14.35 22.17 -9.37
CA LEU A 373 14.00 23.05 -8.26
C LEU A 373 15.20 23.32 -7.33
N ARG A 374 15.92 22.29 -6.92
CA ARG A 374 17.05 22.40 -5.98
C ARG A 374 18.15 23.37 -6.44
N PRO A 375 18.53 23.47 -7.73
CA PRO A 375 19.53 24.43 -8.18
C PRO A 375 19.08 25.89 -8.09
N GLN A 376 17.77 26.16 -7.99
CA GLN A 376 17.26 27.53 -7.89
C GLN A 376 17.61 28.12 -6.54
N ALA A 377 18.10 29.37 -6.54
CA ALA A 377 18.51 30.07 -5.34
C ALA A 377 17.37 30.10 -4.29
N GLY A 378 17.68 29.66 -3.07
CA GLY A 378 16.74 29.64 -1.95
C GLY A 378 15.62 28.59 -2.01
N MET A 379 15.49 27.80 -3.08
CA MET A 379 14.40 26.83 -3.22
C MET A 379 14.45 25.72 -2.16
N ALA A 380 15.65 25.24 -1.82
CA ALA A 380 15.81 24.27 -0.74
C ALA A 380 15.31 24.82 0.61
N GLN A 381 15.58 26.10 0.92
CA GLN A 381 15.12 26.74 2.14
C GLN A 381 13.59 26.94 2.13
N ARG A 382 13.02 27.34 0.99
CA ARG A 382 11.56 27.48 0.84
C ARG A 382 10.82 26.17 1.05
N LEU A 383 11.32 25.07 0.48
CA LEU A 383 10.72 23.75 0.67
C LEU A 383 10.87 23.25 2.12
N GLN A 384 11.99 23.54 2.77
CA GLN A 384 12.16 23.23 4.19
C GLN A 384 11.18 24.02 5.06
N LEU A 385 11.00 25.31 4.79
CA LEU A 385 10.02 26.13 5.48
C LEU A 385 8.60 25.63 5.23
N ALA A 386 8.25 25.29 3.99
CA ALA A 386 6.96 24.70 3.66
C ALA A 386 6.71 23.38 4.40
N LEU A 387 7.74 22.53 4.52
CA LEU A 387 7.65 21.29 5.29
C LEU A 387 7.43 21.55 6.78
N ILE A 388 8.13 22.53 7.35
CA ILE A 388 7.98 22.91 8.77
C ILE A 388 6.57 23.47 9.00
N LEU A 389 6.09 24.37 8.14
CA LEU A 389 4.74 24.94 8.23
C LEU A 389 3.67 23.85 8.10
N LEU A 390 3.87 22.90 7.19
CA LEU A 390 2.96 21.78 7.01
C LEU A 390 2.94 20.86 8.23
N LEU A 391 4.11 20.57 8.84
CA LEU A 391 4.20 19.81 10.09
C LEU A 391 3.58 20.56 11.27
N ALA A 392 3.74 21.89 11.33
CA ALA A 392 3.10 22.71 12.36
C ALA A 392 1.58 22.70 12.22
N LEU A 393 1.06 22.92 11.01
CA LEU A 393 -0.35 22.82 10.70
C LEU A 393 -0.91 21.44 11.03
N GLN A 394 -0.17 20.39 10.69
CA GLN A 394 -0.53 19.02 11.05
C GLN A 394 -0.60 18.83 12.56
N THR A 395 0.39 19.30 13.31
CA THR A 395 0.39 19.22 14.78
C THR A 395 -0.88 19.88 15.34
N VAL A 396 -1.21 21.09 14.89
CA VAL A 396 -2.42 21.79 15.36
C VAL A 396 -3.68 20.98 15.08
N LEU A 397 -3.83 20.45 13.86
CA LEU A 397 -5.04 19.73 13.46
C LEU A 397 -5.17 18.35 14.12
N VAL A 398 -4.07 17.62 14.27
CA VAL A 398 -4.07 16.27 14.85
C VAL A 398 -4.40 16.33 16.33
N TRP A 399 -3.80 17.27 17.06
CA TRP A 399 -3.95 17.36 18.51
C TRP A 399 -5.27 18.01 18.97
N GLN A 400 -6.07 18.53 18.04
CA GLN A 400 -7.48 18.88 18.31
C GLN A 400 -8.37 17.64 18.45
N VAL A 401 -7.94 16.49 17.93
CA VAL A 401 -8.70 15.24 18.01
C VAL A 401 -8.24 14.47 19.25
N PRO A 402 -9.14 14.12 20.19
CA PRO A 402 -8.77 13.29 21.34
C PRO A 402 -8.13 11.99 20.89
N LEU A 403 -7.02 11.62 21.53
CA LEU A 403 -6.25 10.41 21.19
C LEU A 403 -7.13 9.16 21.23
N LEU A 404 -7.99 9.05 22.25
CA LEU A 404 -8.91 7.95 22.49
C LEU A 404 -10.35 8.47 22.62
N GLU A 405 -11.34 7.67 22.24
CA GLU A 405 -12.74 7.92 22.60
C GLU A 405 -12.93 7.87 24.13
N ALA A 406 -13.88 8.65 24.64
CA ALA A 406 -14.25 8.58 26.05
C ALA A 406 -14.93 7.23 26.36
N GLY A 407 -14.63 6.66 27.53
CA GLY A 407 -15.12 5.33 27.93
C GLY A 407 -14.34 4.19 27.28
N THR A 408 -14.92 2.99 27.20
CA THR A 408 -14.30 1.85 26.50
C THR A 408 -14.90 1.74 25.10
N SER A 409 -14.10 2.04 24.08
CA SER A 409 -14.51 1.87 22.67
C SER A 409 -14.73 0.39 22.34
N PHE A 410 -15.42 0.12 21.23
CA PHE A 410 -15.56 -1.24 20.72
C PHE A 410 -14.19 -1.91 20.50
N ALA A 411 -13.24 -1.20 19.90
CA ALA A 411 -11.91 -1.76 19.61
C ALA A 411 -11.13 -2.11 20.88
N ARG A 412 -11.32 -1.37 21.98
CA ARG A 412 -10.71 -1.69 23.27
C ARG A 412 -11.44 -2.81 24.01
N GLY A 413 -12.75 -2.93 23.85
CA GLY A 413 -13.59 -3.97 24.48
C GLY A 413 -13.56 -5.32 23.76
N CYS A 414 -13.28 -5.34 22.46
CA CYS A 414 -13.19 -6.56 21.65
C CYS A 414 -11.87 -7.30 21.93
N THR A 415 -11.93 -8.23 22.89
CA THR A 415 -10.78 -9.00 23.42
C THR A 415 -10.71 -10.43 22.91
N ASP A 416 -11.76 -10.91 22.24
CA ASP A 416 -11.83 -12.26 21.69
C ASP A 416 -12.63 -12.26 20.38
N LEU A 417 -11.94 -12.59 19.28
CA LEU A 417 -12.53 -12.69 17.94
C LEU A 417 -13.68 -13.71 17.84
N ALA A 418 -13.72 -14.71 18.72
CA ALA A 418 -14.78 -15.72 18.79
C ALA A 418 -15.94 -15.32 19.71
N SER A 419 -15.78 -14.26 20.51
CA SER A 419 -16.79 -13.84 21.49
C SER A 419 -17.98 -13.12 20.86
N ALA A 420 -19.14 -13.24 21.51
CA ALA A 420 -20.36 -12.52 21.13
C ALA A 420 -20.19 -10.98 21.17
N SER A 421 -19.20 -10.46 21.92
CA SER A 421 -18.86 -9.03 21.94
C SER A 421 -18.22 -8.54 20.64
N CYS A 422 -17.51 -9.39 19.90
CA CYS A 422 -16.92 -9.02 18.61
C CYS A 422 -17.78 -9.45 17.42
N ALA A 423 -18.63 -10.48 17.57
CA ALA A 423 -19.44 -11.07 16.50
C ALA A 423 -20.82 -10.40 16.24
N ARG A 424 -21.29 -9.50 17.12
CA ARG A 424 -22.62 -8.86 17.02
C ARG A 424 -22.64 -7.54 16.22
N HIS A 425 -21.50 -7.09 15.72
CA HIS A 425 -21.31 -5.85 14.97
C HIS A 425 -20.55 -6.12 13.69
#